data_AF-K9KBH4-F1
#
_entry.id   AF-K9KBH4-F1
#
_cell.length_a   1.000
_cell.length_b   1.000
_cell.length_c   1.000
_cell.angle_alpha   90.00
_cell.angle_beta   90.00
_cell.angle_gamma   90.00
#
_symmetry.space_group_name_H-M   'P 1'
#
loop_
_entity.id
_entity.type
_entity.pdbx_description
1 polymer ?
#
loop_
_entity_poly.entity_id
_entity_poly.type
_entity_poly.pdbx_seq_one_letter_code
_entity_poly.pdbx_strand_id
1 'polypeptide(L)'
;DEKSVITYVSSLYDAFPKVPEGGEGISANDVEVKWIEYQNMVNYLIQWIRHHVTTMSERTFPNNPVELKALYNQYLQFKETEIPPKETEKSKIKRLYKLLEIWIEFGRIKLLQGYHPNDIEKEWGKLIIAMLEREKALRPEVERLEMLQQIANRVQRDSVICEDKLILARNALQADSKRLESGVQFQNEAEIAGYILECENLLRQHVIDVQILIDGKYYQADQLVQRVAKLRDEIMALRNECSSVYSKGRLLTTEQTKLMISGITQSLNSGFAQTLNPNLSSGLTQSLTPSLTPSSVTSGLSSGLTSRLTPSVTPAYTPGFPSGLVPNFSSGVETNSLQTLKLMQIRKPLLKSSLLDQNLTEEEVNMKFVQDLLNWVDEMQVQHGPHRMGIRFAKC
;
A
#
# COMPACT_ATOMS: atom_id res chain seq x y z
N ASP A 1 48.75 1.22 -76.21
CA ASP A 1 47.58 1.82 -76.86
C ASP A 1 46.76 2.55 -75.80
N GLU A 2 46.70 3.88 -75.88
CA GLU A 2 45.99 4.72 -74.92
C GLU A 2 44.48 4.45 -74.92
N LYS A 3 43.91 4.06 -76.06
CA LYS A 3 42.48 3.77 -76.21
C LYS A 3 42.06 2.51 -75.45
N SER A 4 42.92 1.50 -75.43
CA SER A 4 42.73 0.28 -74.63
C SER A 4 42.82 0.57 -73.12
N VAL A 5 43.75 1.46 -72.71
CA VAL A 5 43.86 1.89 -71.30
C VAL A 5 42.62 2.66 -70.88
N ILE A 6 42.13 3.61 -71.68
CA ILE A 6 40.92 4.39 -71.40
C ILE A 6 39.71 3.47 -71.30
N THR A 7 39.52 2.54 -72.24
CA THR A 7 38.40 1.58 -72.19
C THR A 7 38.44 0.70 -70.94
N TYR A 8 39.63 0.20 -70.57
CA TYR A 8 39.80 -0.59 -69.35
C TYR A 8 39.51 0.23 -68.09
N VAL A 9 40.06 1.44 -67.99
CA VAL A 9 39.82 2.36 -66.88
C VAL A 9 38.34 2.75 -66.79
N SER A 10 37.67 3.05 -67.91
CA SER A 10 36.22 3.31 -67.93
C SER A 10 35.40 2.12 -67.46
N SER A 11 35.76 0.89 -67.87
CA SER A 11 35.08 -0.33 -67.40
C SER A 11 35.25 -0.57 -65.90
N LEU A 12 36.41 -0.20 -65.33
CA LEU A 12 36.63 -0.22 -63.89
C LEU A 12 35.78 0.84 -63.19
N TYR A 13 35.67 2.05 -63.74
CA TYR A 13 34.80 3.11 -63.21
C TYR A 13 33.32 2.73 -63.23
N ASP A 14 32.86 2.04 -64.28
CA ASP A 14 31.47 1.57 -64.37
C ASP A 14 31.12 0.48 -63.35
N ALA A 15 32.12 -0.24 -62.84
CA ALA A 15 31.94 -1.25 -61.80
C ALA A 15 31.79 -0.66 -60.39
N PHE A 16 32.09 0.63 -60.16
CA PHE A 16 31.91 1.24 -58.84
C PHE A 16 30.42 1.46 -58.52
N PRO A 17 30.02 1.32 -57.24
CA PRO A 17 28.70 1.71 -56.78
C PRO A 17 28.36 3.15 -57.19
N LYS A 18 27.30 3.30 -57.98
CA LYS A 18 26.80 4.61 -58.41
C LYS A 18 25.73 5.08 -57.44
N VAL A 19 25.84 6.32 -56.96
CA VAL A 19 24.76 6.98 -56.23
C VAL A 19 23.64 7.28 -57.24
N PRO A 20 22.40 6.81 -57.03
CA PRO A 20 21.30 7.12 -57.94
C PRO A 20 21.13 8.64 -58.09
N GLU A 21 20.93 9.13 -59.31
CA GLU A 21 20.68 10.56 -59.54
C GLU A 21 19.40 10.99 -58.82
N GLY A 22 19.57 11.70 -57.70
CA GLY A 22 18.47 12.14 -56.82
C GLY A 22 18.15 11.23 -55.61
N GLY A 23 18.91 10.16 -55.36
CA GLY A 23 18.72 9.26 -54.22
C GLY A 23 19.61 9.56 -53.00
N GLU A 24 19.24 9.07 -51.81
CA GLU A 24 20.17 8.97 -50.67
C GLU A 24 21.23 7.90 -50.97
N GLY A 25 22.51 8.28 -51.03
CA GLY A 25 23.63 7.37 -51.19
C GLY A 25 24.94 7.97 -50.71
N ILE A 26 25.92 7.12 -50.43
CA ILE A 26 27.24 7.55 -49.94
C ILE A 26 28.22 7.52 -51.11
N SER A 27 28.87 8.66 -51.39
CA SER A 27 29.86 8.76 -52.45
C SER A 27 31.12 7.96 -52.09
N ALA A 28 31.88 7.54 -53.11
CA ALA A 28 33.14 6.82 -52.93
C ALA A 28 34.16 7.54 -52.03
N ASN A 29 34.08 8.87 -51.93
CA ASN A 29 34.98 9.69 -51.12
C ASN A 29 34.56 9.75 -49.65
N ASP A 30 33.27 9.58 -49.37
CA ASP A 30 32.70 9.71 -48.03
C ASP A 30 32.56 8.37 -47.29
N VAL A 31 32.77 7.24 -47.99
CA VAL A 31 32.59 5.88 -47.46
C VAL A 31 33.32 5.67 -46.14
N GLU A 32 34.60 6.07 -46.06
CA GLU A 32 35.42 5.87 -44.86
C GLU A 32 34.88 6.68 -43.66
N VAL A 33 34.53 7.94 -43.89
CA VAL A 33 33.97 8.83 -42.85
C VAL A 33 32.64 8.28 -42.35
N LYS A 34 31.76 7.85 -43.26
CA LYS A 34 30.46 7.27 -42.91
C LYS A 34 30.56 5.90 -42.24
N TRP A 35 31.57 5.11 -42.59
CA TRP A 35 31.86 3.86 -41.92
C TRP A 35 32.33 4.09 -40.48
N ILE A 36 33.24 5.04 -40.24
CA ILE A 36 33.68 5.41 -38.89
C ILE A 36 32.51 5.96 -38.06
N GLU A 37 31.68 6.83 -38.64
CA GLU A 37 30.46 7.33 -38.00
C GLU A 37 29.56 6.17 -37.57
N TYR A 38 29.29 5.23 -38.47
CA TYR A 38 28.50 4.03 -38.18
C TYR A 38 29.08 3.23 -37.01
N GLN A 39 30.37 2.90 -37.07
CA GLN A 39 31.03 2.11 -36.03
C GLN A 39 30.94 2.79 -34.65
N ASN A 40 31.15 4.11 -34.60
CA ASN A 40 31.06 4.87 -33.36
C ASN A 40 29.64 4.84 -32.77
N MET A 41 28.62 5.04 -33.61
CA MET A 41 27.21 4.96 -33.17
C MET A 41 26.85 3.56 -32.65
N VAL A 42 27.27 2.51 -33.36
CA VAL A 42 27.04 1.11 -32.92
C VAL A 42 27.69 0.85 -31.57
N ASN A 43 28.99 1.18 -31.43
CA ASN A 43 29.74 0.93 -30.21
C ASN A 43 29.15 1.66 -29.01
N TYR A 44 28.80 2.94 -29.19
CA TYR A 44 28.20 3.75 -28.14
C TYR A 44 26.83 3.18 -27.71
N LEU A 45 25.96 2.87 -28.67
CA LEU A 45 24.63 2.34 -28.36
C LEU A 45 24.71 0.97 -27.69
N ILE A 46 25.56 0.05 -28.16
CA ILE A 46 25.74 -1.28 -27.54
C ILE A 46 26.28 -1.14 -26.12
N GLN A 47 27.27 -0.27 -25.90
CA GLN A 47 27.82 -0.04 -24.56
C GLN A 47 26.75 0.51 -23.61
N TRP A 48 25.98 1.49 -24.07
CA TRP A 48 24.88 2.08 -23.31
C TRP A 48 23.81 1.03 -22.96
N ILE A 49 23.39 0.21 -23.94
CA ILE A 49 22.43 -0.88 -23.73
C ILE A 49 22.95 -1.85 -22.67
N ARG A 50 24.19 -2.32 -22.79
CA ARG A 50 24.78 -3.29 -21.85
C ARG A 50 24.85 -2.74 -20.43
N HIS A 51 25.25 -1.48 -20.28
CA HIS A 51 25.27 -0.82 -18.97
C HIS A 51 23.88 -0.85 -18.32
N HIS A 52 22.84 -0.42 -19.05
CA HIS A 52 21.49 -0.38 -18.51
C HIS A 52 20.85 -1.75 -18.34
N VAL A 53 21.22 -2.77 -19.12
CA VAL A 53 20.83 -4.16 -18.85
C VAL A 53 21.32 -4.56 -17.45
N THR A 54 22.57 -4.26 -17.10
CA THR A 54 23.10 -4.57 -15.77
C THR A 54 22.34 -3.83 -14.68
N THR A 55 22.11 -2.52 -14.84
CA THR A 55 21.33 -1.72 -13.87
C THR A 55 19.90 -2.24 -13.70
N MET A 56 19.22 -2.57 -14.79
CA MET A 56 17.83 -3.05 -14.75
C MET A 56 17.71 -4.43 -14.09
N SER A 57 18.77 -5.23 -14.16
CA SER A 57 18.82 -6.60 -13.61
C SER A 57 18.95 -6.65 -12.08
N GLU A 58 19.19 -5.51 -11.41
CA GLU A 58 19.25 -5.45 -9.96
C GLU A 58 17.88 -5.79 -9.34
N ARG A 59 17.87 -6.72 -8.37
CA ARG A 59 16.66 -7.26 -7.73
C ARG A 59 16.49 -6.86 -6.26
N THR A 60 17.41 -6.07 -5.74
CA THR A 60 17.38 -5.59 -4.36
C THR A 60 16.57 -4.31 -4.29
N PHE A 61 15.50 -4.31 -3.49
CA PHE A 61 14.66 -3.14 -3.28
C PHE A 61 14.77 -2.61 -1.85
N PRO A 62 14.78 -1.29 -1.66
CA PRO A 62 14.79 -0.70 -0.33
C PRO A 62 13.45 -0.92 0.39
N ASN A 63 13.49 -1.09 1.72
CA ASN A 63 12.30 -1.20 2.56
C ASN A 63 11.70 0.16 2.96
N ASN A 64 12.40 1.26 2.64
CA ASN A 64 11.94 2.62 2.90
C ASN A 64 11.01 3.07 1.75
N PRO A 65 9.75 3.47 2.02
CA PRO A 65 8.80 3.88 0.99
C PRO A 65 9.27 5.09 0.18
N VAL A 66 10.03 6.01 0.78
CA VAL A 66 10.56 7.19 0.08
C VAL A 66 11.62 6.78 -0.94
N GLU A 67 12.55 5.92 -0.54
CA GLU A 67 13.60 5.40 -1.42
C GLU A 67 13.01 4.53 -2.54
N LEU A 68 12.02 3.69 -2.23
CA LEU A 68 11.38 2.86 -3.25
C LEU A 68 10.62 3.71 -4.28
N LYS A 69 9.91 4.75 -3.83
CA LYS A 69 9.25 5.71 -4.74
C LYS A 69 10.26 6.46 -5.60
N ALA A 70 11.39 6.88 -5.03
CA ALA A 70 12.46 7.49 -5.79
C ALA A 70 13.01 6.55 -6.88
N LEU A 71 13.24 5.27 -6.54
CA LEU A 71 13.70 4.24 -7.47
C LEU A 71 12.70 4.00 -8.61
N TYR A 72 11.40 3.95 -8.29
CA TYR A 72 10.34 3.81 -9.30
C TYR A 72 10.26 5.02 -10.22
N ASN A 73 10.34 6.24 -9.67
CA ASN A 73 10.35 7.47 -10.45
C ASN A 73 11.58 7.55 -11.36
N GLN A 74 12.76 7.11 -10.89
CA GLN A 74 13.95 7.02 -11.72
C GLN A 74 13.75 6.06 -12.89
N TYR A 75 13.11 4.90 -12.67
CA TYR A 75 12.76 3.97 -13.74
C TYR A 75 11.79 4.60 -14.76
N LEU A 76 10.76 5.32 -14.31
CA LEU A 76 9.83 6.02 -15.19
C LEU A 76 10.56 7.09 -16.02
N GLN A 77 11.40 7.90 -15.37
CA GLN A 77 12.19 8.92 -16.04
C GLN A 77 13.08 8.30 -17.12
N PHE A 78 13.80 7.22 -16.80
CA PHE A 78 14.60 6.49 -17.79
C PHE A 78 13.76 6.04 -19.00
N LYS A 79 12.59 5.43 -18.73
CA LYS A 79 11.69 4.93 -19.76
C LYS A 79 11.11 6.03 -20.66
N GLU A 80 10.76 7.18 -20.09
CA GLU A 80 10.10 8.26 -20.81
C GLU A 80 11.06 9.22 -21.48
N THR A 81 12.28 9.38 -20.94
CA THR A 81 13.22 10.41 -21.37
C THR A 81 14.45 9.86 -22.09
N GLU A 82 15.00 8.71 -21.65
CA GLU A 82 16.25 8.18 -22.20
C GLU A 82 16.04 7.17 -23.33
N ILE A 83 14.97 6.37 -23.26
CA ILE A 83 14.67 5.35 -24.28
C ILE A 83 14.30 5.96 -25.65
N PRO A 84 13.41 6.97 -25.77
CA PRO A 84 13.03 7.51 -27.08
C PRO A 84 14.19 8.05 -27.95
N PRO A 85 15.16 8.83 -27.42
CA PRO A 85 16.28 9.28 -28.23
C PRO A 85 17.19 8.11 -28.65
N LYS A 86 17.35 7.09 -27.81
CA LYS A 86 18.15 5.88 -28.13
C LYS A 86 17.49 5.01 -29.19
N GLU A 87 16.16 4.92 -29.20
CA GLU A 87 15.40 4.27 -30.28
C GLU A 87 15.55 5.02 -31.62
N THR A 88 15.58 6.36 -31.56
CA THR A 88 15.84 7.19 -32.74
C THR A 88 17.27 6.97 -33.25
N GLU A 89 18.26 6.88 -32.37
CA GLU A 89 19.65 6.56 -32.69
C GLU A 89 19.77 5.17 -33.34
N LYS A 90 19.09 4.16 -32.80
CA LYS A 90 18.99 2.81 -33.40
C LYS A 90 18.45 2.87 -34.83
N SER A 91 17.40 3.66 -35.07
CA SER A 91 16.81 3.85 -36.39
C SER A 91 17.78 4.54 -37.36
N LYS A 92 18.54 5.53 -36.89
CA LYS A 92 19.61 6.19 -37.68
C LYS A 92 20.71 5.21 -38.07
N ILE A 93 21.15 4.36 -37.15
CA ILE A 93 22.15 3.31 -37.42
C ILE A 93 21.64 2.35 -38.50
N LYS A 94 20.40 1.89 -38.40
CA LYS A 94 19.77 1.01 -39.40
C LYS A 94 19.73 1.65 -40.79
N ARG A 95 19.38 2.95 -40.87
CA ARG A 95 19.40 3.71 -42.12
C ARG A 95 20.81 3.85 -42.69
N LEU A 96 21.78 4.20 -41.85
CA LEU A 96 23.17 4.37 -42.28
C LEU A 96 23.77 3.04 -42.78
N TYR A 97 23.47 1.93 -42.12
CA TYR A 97 23.83 0.59 -42.60
C TYR A 97 23.28 0.33 -44.01
N LYS A 98 22.00 0.66 -44.26
CA LYS A 98 21.38 0.45 -45.57
C LYS A 98 22.08 1.22 -46.69
N LEU A 99 22.58 2.42 -46.40
CA LEU A 99 23.37 3.21 -47.34
C LEU A 99 24.79 2.64 -47.55
N LEU A 100 25.36 2.02 -46.54
CA LEU A 100 26.69 1.39 -46.58
C LEU A 100 26.68 -0.03 -47.17
N GLU A 101 25.51 -0.69 -47.21
CA GLU A 101 25.35 -2.09 -47.64
C GLU A 101 25.94 -2.35 -49.03
N ILE A 102 25.73 -1.45 -49.99
CA ILE A 102 26.28 -1.55 -51.35
C ILE A 102 27.82 -1.54 -51.34
N TRP A 103 28.43 -0.77 -50.43
CA TRP A 103 29.89 -0.70 -50.28
C TRP A 103 30.48 -1.91 -49.53
N ILE A 104 29.68 -2.56 -48.68
CA ILE A 104 30.01 -3.83 -48.02
C ILE A 104 29.97 -4.97 -49.06
N GLU A 105 28.90 -5.05 -49.86
CA GLU A 105 28.76 -6.06 -50.93
C GLU A 105 29.84 -5.91 -52.00
N PHE A 106 30.22 -4.67 -52.34
CA PHE A 106 31.34 -4.39 -53.23
C PHE A 106 32.71 -4.81 -52.63
N GLY A 107 32.78 -5.09 -51.33
CA GLY A 107 33.99 -5.56 -50.64
C GLY A 107 34.95 -4.45 -50.20
N ARG A 108 34.58 -3.17 -50.36
CA ARG A 108 35.39 -2.04 -49.89
C ARG A 108 35.33 -1.89 -48.37
N ILE A 109 34.18 -2.19 -47.78
CA ILE A 109 34.01 -2.25 -46.32
C ILE A 109 34.01 -3.72 -45.88
N LYS A 110 34.78 -4.03 -44.84
CA LYS A 110 34.74 -5.34 -44.17
C LYS A 110 33.82 -5.27 -42.97
N LEU A 111 32.66 -5.91 -43.05
CA LEU A 111 31.73 -6.03 -41.92
C LEU A 111 32.30 -7.00 -40.88
N LEU A 112 32.63 -6.47 -39.70
CA LEU A 112 33.08 -7.26 -38.55
C LEU A 112 31.88 -7.82 -37.75
N GLN A 113 32.09 -8.91 -37.03
CA GLN A 113 31.06 -9.48 -36.15
C GLN A 113 30.64 -8.47 -35.06
N GLY A 114 29.34 -8.38 -34.77
CA GLY A 114 28.78 -7.46 -33.78
C GLY A 114 28.44 -6.07 -34.32
N TYR A 115 28.79 -5.78 -35.57
CA TYR A 115 28.45 -4.53 -36.25
C TYR A 115 27.23 -4.67 -37.17
N HIS A 116 26.53 -5.79 -37.17
CA HIS A 116 25.31 -5.91 -37.96
C HIS A 116 24.12 -5.30 -37.17
N PRO A 117 23.17 -4.58 -37.80
CA PRO A 117 22.01 -4.01 -37.09
C PRO A 117 21.21 -5.02 -36.26
N ASN A 118 21.16 -6.29 -36.69
CA ASN A 118 20.51 -7.37 -35.94
C ASN A 118 21.16 -7.63 -34.57
N ASP A 119 22.47 -7.43 -34.43
CA ASP A 119 23.15 -7.57 -33.14
C ASP A 119 22.68 -6.50 -32.15
N ILE A 120 22.44 -5.28 -32.66
CA ILE A 120 21.88 -4.17 -31.86
C ILE A 120 20.44 -4.47 -31.46
N GLU A 121 19.61 -4.97 -32.39
CA GLU A 121 18.24 -5.38 -32.07
C GLU A 121 18.21 -6.49 -31.01
N LYS A 122 19.16 -7.43 -31.06
CA LYS A 122 19.30 -8.48 -30.05
C LYS A 122 19.64 -7.91 -28.68
N GLU A 123 20.63 -7.02 -28.58
CA GLU A 123 20.97 -6.37 -27.30
C GLU A 123 19.84 -5.45 -26.80
N TRP A 124 19.18 -4.72 -27.71
CA TRP A 124 18.01 -3.91 -27.41
C TRP A 124 16.87 -4.76 -26.82
N GLY A 125 16.61 -5.94 -27.40
CA GLY A 125 15.65 -6.90 -26.87
C GLY A 125 15.95 -7.32 -25.44
N LYS A 126 17.23 -7.56 -25.10
CA LYS A 126 17.64 -7.85 -23.71
C LYS A 126 17.33 -6.70 -22.76
N LEU A 127 17.57 -5.45 -23.17
CA LEU A 127 17.22 -4.28 -22.37
C LEU A 127 15.71 -4.20 -22.12
N ILE A 128 14.90 -4.39 -23.16
CA ILE A 128 13.44 -4.36 -23.03
C ILE A 128 12.96 -5.45 -22.05
N ILE A 129 13.49 -6.67 -22.15
CA ILE A 129 13.16 -7.75 -21.21
C ILE A 129 13.55 -7.37 -19.78
N ALA A 130 14.78 -6.90 -19.57
CA ALA A 130 15.26 -6.49 -18.25
C ALA A 130 14.40 -5.36 -17.65
N MET A 131 14.00 -4.38 -18.47
CA MET A 131 13.08 -3.30 -18.05
C MET A 131 11.71 -3.84 -17.66
N LEU A 132 11.13 -4.75 -18.45
CA LEU A 132 9.82 -5.35 -18.15
C LEU A 132 9.86 -6.15 -16.86
N GLU A 133 10.91 -6.94 -16.65
CA GLU A 133 11.12 -7.68 -15.41
C GLU A 133 11.30 -6.77 -14.21
N ARG A 134 12.03 -5.66 -14.37
CA ARG A 134 12.17 -4.65 -13.32
C ARG A 134 10.84 -3.99 -12.99
N GLU A 135 10.04 -3.61 -13.99
CA GLU A 135 8.69 -3.04 -13.79
C GLU A 135 7.78 -4.04 -13.07
N LYS A 136 7.83 -5.33 -13.46
CA LYS A 136 7.07 -6.42 -12.84
C LYS A 136 7.46 -6.63 -11.38
N ALA A 137 8.73 -6.45 -11.03
CA ALA A 137 9.23 -6.60 -9.67
C ALA A 137 8.99 -5.35 -8.82
N LEU A 138 9.15 -4.14 -9.37
CA LEU A 138 8.97 -2.87 -8.65
C LEU A 138 7.52 -2.60 -8.29
N ARG A 139 6.56 -2.88 -9.19
CA ARG A 139 5.16 -2.47 -8.99
C ARG A 139 4.53 -3.08 -7.72
N PRO A 140 4.61 -4.40 -7.49
CA PRO A 140 4.06 -4.99 -6.26
C PRO A 140 4.76 -4.46 -5.00
N GLU A 141 6.05 -4.18 -5.05
CA GLU A 141 6.78 -3.62 -3.90
C GLU A 141 6.31 -2.20 -3.55
N VAL A 142 6.03 -1.37 -4.56
CA VAL A 142 5.46 -0.02 -4.35
C VAL A 142 4.08 -0.12 -3.73
N GLU A 143 3.20 -0.94 -4.30
CA GLU A 143 1.84 -1.16 -3.78
C GLU A 143 1.86 -1.69 -2.34
N ARG A 144 2.76 -2.64 -2.05
CA ARG A 144 2.97 -3.20 -0.72
C ARG A 144 3.43 -2.13 0.27
N LEU A 145 4.44 -1.33 -0.05
CA LEU A 145 4.92 -0.29 0.86
C LEU A 145 3.90 0.84 1.06
N GLU A 146 3.09 1.17 0.05
CA GLU A 146 1.99 2.13 0.21
C GLU A 146 0.91 1.63 1.17
N MET A 147 0.52 0.36 1.06
CA MET A 147 -0.39 -0.27 2.01
C MET A 147 0.19 -0.25 3.43
N LEU A 148 1.45 -0.64 3.62
CA LEU A 148 2.09 -0.64 4.94
C LEU A 148 2.20 0.76 5.52
N GLN A 149 2.52 1.77 4.71
CA GLN A 149 2.54 3.16 5.15
C GLN A 149 1.15 3.63 5.64
N GLN A 150 0.06 3.22 4.97
CA GLN A 150 -1.29 3.53 5.43
C GLN A 150 -1.61 2.89 6.79
N ILE A 151 -1.20 1.63 6.99
CA ILE A 151 -1.35 0.92 8.26
C ILE A 151 -0.52 1.61 9.37
N ALA A 152 0.74 1.94 9.09
CA ALA A 152 1.60 2.65 10.04
C ALA A 152 1.01 4.01 10.44
N ASN A 153 0.48 4.77 9.48
CA ASN A 153 -0.20 6.04 9.75
C ASN A 153 -1.45 5.86 10.62
N ARG A 154 -2.21 4.77 10.42
CA ARG A 154 -3.36 4.42 11.27
C ARG A 154 -2.92 4.12 12.69
N VAL A 155 -1.94 3.22 12.89
CA VAL A 155 -1.40 2.91 14.22
C VAL A 155 -0.91 4.16 14.93
N GLN A 156 -0.20 5.04 14.24
CA GLN A 156 0.31 6.27 14.84
C GLN A 156 -0.83 7.21 15.28
N ARG A 157 -1.85 7.40 14.44
CA ARG A 157 -3.02 8.24 14.75
C ARG A 157 -3.81 7.65 15.91
N ASP A 158 -4.12 6.37 15.85
CA ASP A 158 -4.95 5.67 16.81
C ASP A 158 -4.21 5.53 18.17
N SER A 159 -2.87 5.51 18.16
CA SER A 159 -2.05 5.61 19.37
C SER A 159 -2.25 6.93 20.09
N VAL A 160 -2.31 8.07 19.37
CA VAL A 160 -2.57 9.38 19.98
C VAL A 160 -3.97 9.41 20.59
N ILE A 161 -4.97 8.87 19.88
CA ILE A 161 -6.34 8.74 20.41
C ILE A 161 -6.35 7.90 21.69
N CYS A 162 -5.60 6.79 21.73
CA CYS A 162 -5.48 5.96 22.92
C CYS A 162 -4.79 6.70 24.08
N GLU A 163 -3.75 7.49 23.81
CA GLU A 163 -3.05 8.32 24.81
C GLU A 163 -4.01 9.36 25.42
N ASP A 164 -4.81 10.04 24.59
CA ASP A 164 -5.81 11.02 25.05
C ASP A 164 -6.87 10.37 25.95
N LYS A 165 -7.36 9.19 25.57
CA LYS A 165 -8.33 8.43 26.36
C LYS A 165 -7.75 7.95 27.69
N LEU A 166 -6.49 7.53 27.71
CA LEU A 166 -5.77 7.20 28.94
C LEU A 166 -5.64 8.41 29.87
N ILE A 167 -5.39 9.61 29.34
CA ILE A 167 -5.33 10.84 30.13
C ILE A 167 -6.70 11.16 30.75
N LEU A 168 -7.78 11.08 29.97
CA LEU A 168 -9.14 11.29 30.47
C LEU A 168 -9.48 10.32 31.61
N ALA A 169 -9.19 9.03 31.42
CA ALA A 169 -9.43 8.00 32.41
C ALA A 169 -8.59 8.21 33.69
N ARG A 170 -7.31 8.60 33.57
CA ARG A 170 -6.45 8.94 34.71
C ARG A 170 -6.99 10.13 35.50
N ASN A 171 -7.41 11.19 34.82
CA ASN A 171 -7.98 12.38 35.47
C ASN A 171 -9.28 12.05 36.21
N ALA A 172 -10.17 11.29 35.59
CA ALA A 172 -11.42 10.84 36.19
C ALA A 172 -11.19 9.94 37.41
N LEU A 173 -10.23 9.01 37.32
CA LEU A 173 -9.84 8.14 38.42
C LEU A 173 -9.22 8.93 39.58
N GLN A 174 -8.37 9.91 39.27
CA GLN A 174 -7.78 10.78 40.28
C GLN A 174 -8.86 11.60 41.01
N ALA A 175 -9.88 12.08 40.30
CA ALA A 175 -11.03 12.74 40.91
C ALA A 175 -11.79 11.81 41.86
N ASP A 176 -12.05 10.56 41.46
CA ASP A 176 -12.70 9.57 42.31
C ASP A 176 -11.83 9.16 43.51
N SER A 177 -10.50 9.09 43.37
CA SER A 177 -9.58 8.85 44.48
C SER A 177 -9.67 9.94 45.55
N LYS A 178 -9.68 11.22 45.15
CA LYS A 178 -9.85 12.36 46.08
C LYS A 178 -11.20 12.33 46.79
N ARG A 179 -12.25 11.91 46.08
CA ARG A 179 -13.60 11.78 46.64
C ARG A 179 -13.66 10.65 47.67
N LEU A 180 -13.00 9.52 47.38
CA LEU A 180 -12.85 8.42 48.33
C LEU A 180 -12.10 8.84 49.60
N GLU A 181 -11.00 9.60 49.47
CA GLU A 181 -10.26 10.14 50.63
C GLU A 181 -11.12 11.07 51.50
N SER A 182 -12.07 11.77 50.87
CA SER A 182 -13.04 12.62 51.55
C SER A 182 -14.27 11.85 52.08
N GLY A 183 -14.31 10.52 51.91
CA GLY A 183 -15.44 9.67 52.32
C GLY A 183 -16.69 9.79 51.44
N VAL A 184 -16.57 10.36 50.24
CA VAL A 184 -17.68 10.59 49.30
C VAL A 184 -17.78 9.45 48.29
N GLN A 185 -19.01 9.04 47.95
CA GLN A 185 -19.32 7.96 47.00
C GLN A 185 -18.83 8.24 45.58
N PHE A 186 -18.27 7.28 44.86
CA PHE A 186 -17.74 7.42 43.47
C PHE A 186 -18.74 7.97 42.45
N GLN A 187 -18.25 8.60 41.38
CA GLN A 187 -19.09 9.21 40.33
C GLN A 187 -18.68 8.79 38.91
N ASN A 188 -17.40 8.48 38.68
CA ASN A 188 -16.86 8.33 37.32
C ASN A 188 -16.63 6.86 36.91
N GLU A 189 -17.01 5.88 37.73
CA GLU A 189 -16.69 4.46 37.52
C GLU A 189 -17.12 3.94 36.13
N ALA A 190 -18.33 4.29 35.68
CA ALA A 190 -18.83 3.88 34.37
C ALA A 190 -18.08 4.55 33.20
N GLU A 191 -17.73 5.83 33.35
CA GLU A 191 -17.01 6.60 32.33
C GLU A 191 -15.57 6.07 32.17
N ILE A 192 -14.89 5.80 33.28
CA ILE A 192 -13.54 5.22 33.31
C ILE A 192 -13.54 3.82 32.68
N ALA A 193 -14.53 2.98 33.01
CA ALA A 193 -14.69 1.68 32.37
C ALA A 193 -14.88 1.80 30.85
N GLY A 194 -15.64 2.79 30.39
CA GLY A 194 -15.80 3.13 28.97
C GLY A 194 -14.46 3.48 28.30
N TYR A 195 -13.69 4.41 28.90
CA TYR A 195 -12.39 4.80 28.36
C TYR A 195 -11.39 3.64 28.30
N ILE A 196 -11.34 2.79 29.33
CA ILE A 196 -10.47 1.61 29.35
C ILE A 196 -10.86 0.64 28.24
N LEU A 197 -12.16 0.37 28.05
CA LEU A 197 -12.64 -0.50 26.99
C LEU A 197 -12.30 0.03 25.60
N GLU A 198 -12.42 1.34 25.37
CA GLU A 198 -12.00 1.98 24.12
C GLU A 198 -10.49 1.81 23.89
N CYS A 199 -9.65 2.03 24.92
CA CYS A 199 -8.21 1.81 24.84
C CYS A 199 -7.86 0.34 24.53
N GLU A 200 -8.54 -0.62 25.16
CA GLU A 200 -8.33 -2.06 24.90
C GLU A 200 -8.75 -2.46 23.48
N ASN A 201 -9.81 -1.85 22.93
CA ASN A 201 -10.22 -2.04 21.54
C ASN A 201 -9.15 -1.52 20.57
N LEU A 202 -8.65 -0.31 20.80
CA LEU A 202 -7.56 0.28 19.99
C LEU A 202 -6.29 -0.57 20.09
N LEU A 203 -5.94 -1.03 21.29
CA LEU A 203 -4.77 -1.89 21.51
C LEU A 203 -4.88 -3.21 20.73
N ARG A 204 -6.05 -3.86 20.72
CA ARG A 204 -6.26 -5.07 19.92
C ARG A 204 -6.03 -4.81 18.43
N GLN A 205 -6.54 -3.69 17.91
CA GLN A 205 -6.32 -3.31 16.51
C GLN A 205 -4.85 -3.02 16.23
N HIS A 206 -4.17 -2.28 17.12
CA HIS A 206 -2.74 -1.99 17.00
C HIS A 206 -1.88 -3.25 16.94
N VAL A 207 -2.19 -4.28 17.73
CA VAL A 207 -1.44 -5.55 17.70
C VAL A 207 -1.56 -6.23 16.32
N ILE A 208 -2.77 -6.25 15.73
CA ILE A 208 -2.99 -6.80 14.39
C ILE A 208 -2.21 -5.99 13.35
N ASP A 209 -2.36 -4.67 13.39
CA ASP A 209 -1.73 -3.77 12.43
C ASP A 209 -0.20 -3.84 12.48
N VAL A 210 0.38 -3.83 13.68
CA VAL A 210 1.82 -3.96 13.86
C VAL A 210 2.33 -5.33 13.40
N GLN A 211 1.56 -6.40 13.58
CA GLN A 211 1.95 -7.70 13.02
C GLN A 211 2.02 -7.67 11.49
N ILE A 212 1.05 -7.03 10.83
CA ILE A 212 1.09 -6.83 9.37
C ILE A 212 2.33 -6.02 8.96
N LEU A 213 2.72 -5.02 9.76
CA LEU A 213 3.93 -4.23 9.51
C LEU A 213 5.22 -5.05 9.66
N ILE A 214 5.29 -5.95 10.64
CA ILE A 214 6.42 -6.88 10.84
C ILE A 214 6.52 -7.84 9.67
N ASP A 215 5.41 -8.51 9.33
CA ASP A 215 5.36 -9.49 8.23
C ASP A 215 5.71 -8.82 6.89
N GLY A 216 5.28 -7.57 6.73
CA GLY A 216 5.60 -6.69 5.61
C GLY A 216 7.01 -6.07 5.66
N LYS A 217 7.86 -6.37 6.66
CA LYS A 217 9.22 -5.80 6.78
C LYS A 217 9.25 -4.27 6.68
N TYR A 218 8.27 -3.60 7.28
CA TYR A 218 8.19 -2.15 7.29
C TYR A 218 9.36 -1.57 8.11
N TYR A 219 10.06 -0.56 7.56
CA TYR A 219 11.32 -0.04 8.12
C TYR A 219 11.23 0.48 9.57
N GLN A 220 10.04 0.88 10.02
CA GLN A 220 9.76 1.41 11.36
C GLN A 220 8.96 0.44 12.25
N ALA A 221 8.80 -0.82 11.85
CA ALA A 221 7.97 -1.79 12.58
C ALA A 221 8.38 -1.91 14.06
N ASP A 222 9.68 -2.02 14.35
CA ASP A 222 10.18 -2.16 15.72
C ASP A 222 9.84 -0.96 16.63
N GLN A 223 9.88 0.25 16.08
CA GLN A 223 9.51 1.46 16.82
C GLN A 223 8.02 1.47 17.17
N LEU A 224 7.17 1.02 16.23
CA LEU A 224 5.74 0.91 16.46
C LEU A 224 5.41 -0.22 17.44
N VAL A 225 6.13 -1.35 17.40
CA VAL A 225 6.03 -2.42 18.41
C VAL A 225 6.31 -1.87 19.80
N GLN A 226 7.41 -1.12 19.98
CA GLN A 226 7.77 -0.54 21.26
C GLN A 226 6.70 0.43 21.76
N ARG A 227 6.15 1.26 20.87
CA ARG A 227 5.06 2.19 21.20
C ARG A 227 3.80 1.46 21.65
N VAL A 228 3.39 0.41 20.94
CA VAL A 228 2.22 -0.40 21.29
C VAL A 228 2.43 -1.17 22.59
N ALA A 229 3.64 -1.68 22.84
CA ALA A 229 3.98 -2.32 24.12
C ALA A 229 3.87 -1.34 25.29
N LYS A 230 4.35 -0.10 25.12
CA LYS A 230 4.20 0.95 26.14
C LYS A 230 2.73 1.26 26.41
N LEU A 231 1.89 1.41 25.38
CA LEU A 231 0.45 1.63 25.55
C LEU A 231 -0.22 0.47 26.30
N ARG A 232 0.12 -0.78 25.96
CA ARG A 232 -0.37 -1.96 26.69
C ARG A 232 -0.04 -1.87 28.18
N ASP A 233 1.21 -1.56 28.50
CA ASP A 233 1.67 -1.50 29.90
C ASP A 233 0.97 -0.36 30.66
N GLU A 234 0.76 0.78 30.02
CA GLU A 234 -0.01 1.90 30.57
C GLU A 234 -1.49 1.57 30.83
N ILE A 235 -2.14 0.86 29.89
CA ILE A 235 -3.53 0.38 30.05
C ILE A 235 -3.62 -0.59 31.24
N MET A 236 -2.68 -1.54 31.33
CA MET A 236 -2.64 -2.50 32.44
C MET A 236 -2.40 -1.82 33.78
N ALA A 237 -1.51 -0.84 33.84
CA ALA A 237 -1.25 -0.07 35.04
C ALA A 237 -2.50 0.67 35.51
N LEU A 238 -3.19 1.37 34.60
CA LEU A 238 -4.42 2.09 34.92
C LEU A 238 -5.55 1.15 35.40
N ARG A 239 -5.69 -0.02 34.78
CA ARG A 239 -6.68 -1.02 35.20
C ARG A 239 -6.41 -1.52 36.63
N ASN A 240 -5.14 -1.74 36.97
CA ASN A 240 -4.75 -2.15 38.31
C ASN A 240 -5.01 -1.04 39.34
N GLU A 241 -4.74 0.22 38.98
CA GLU A 241 -5.03 1.38 39.82
C GLU A 241 -6.54 1.54 40.06
N CYS A 242 -7.35 1.45 39.01
CA CYS A 242 -8.82 1.46 39.11
C CYS A 242 -9.30 0.36 40.06
N SER A 243 -8.81 -0.86 39.86
CA SER A 243 -9.18 -2.00 40.71
C SER A 243 -8.82 -1.76 42.18
N SER A 244 -7.67 -1.13 42.45
CA SER A 244 -7.24 -0.77 43.81
C SER A 244 -8.15 0.29 44.44
N VAL A 245 -8.45 1.38 43.72
CA VAL A 245 -9.29 2.47 44.23
C VAL A 245 -10.72 1.99 44.52
N TYR A 246 -11.35 1.32 43.55
CA TYR A 246 -12.75 0.90 43.70
C TYR A 246 -12.93 -0.27 44.68
N SER A 247 -11.93 -1.15 44.84
CA SER A 247 -11.98 -2.17 45.90
C SER A 247 -11.88 -1.56 47.30
N LYS A 248 -11.03 -0.55 47.50
CA LYS A 248 -10.94 0.21 48.77
C LYS A 248 -12.25 0.92 49.12
N GLY A 249 -12.92 1.55 48.15
CA GLY A 249 -14.20 2.21 48.40
C GLY A 249 -15.35 1.26 48.76
N ARG A 250 -15.38 0.06 48.16
CA ARG A 250 -16.34 -0.98 48.55
C ARG A 250 -16.16 -1.43 50.00
N LEU A 251 -14.91 -1.60 50.44
CA LEU A 251 -14.59 -1.95 51.83
C LEU A 251 -15.02 -0.84 52.81
N LEU A 252 -14.67 0.41 52.52
CA LEU A 252 -15.07 1.58 53.33
C LEU A 252 -16.58 1.69 53.48
N THR A 253 -17.33 1.52 52.40
CA THR A 253 -18.80 1.56 52.43
C THR A 253 -19.39 0.43 53.29
N THR A 254 -18.79 -0.76 53.22
CA THR A 254 -19.21 -1.92 54.03
C THR A 254 -18.96 -1.67 55.51
N GLU A 255 -17.79 -1.15 55.88
CA GLU A 255 -17.45 -0.80 57.26
C GLU A 255 -18.31 0.34 57.79
N GLN A 256 -18.53 1.39 57.01
CA GLN A 256 -19.45 2.48 57.37
C GLN A 256 -20.87 1.98 57.60
N THR A 257 -21.38 1.10 56.74
CA THR A 257 -22.71 0.49 56.88
C THR A 257 -22.79 -0.35 58.15
N LYS A 258 -21.75 -1.14 58.45
CA LYS A 258 -21.68 -1.96 59.67
C LYS A 258 -21.67 -1.11 60.94
N LEU A 259 -20.89 -0.03 60.95
CA LEU A 259 -20.87 0.94 62.07
C LEU A 259 -22.21 1.65 62.23
N MET A 260 -22.86 2.03 61.13
CA MET A 260 -24.18 2.67 61.15
C MET A 260 -25.25 1.73 61.70
N ILE A 261 -25.31 0.48 61.23
CA ILE A 261 -26.21 -0.56 61.75
C ILE A 261 -25.94 -0.77 63.25
N SER A 262 -24.67 -0.94 63.65
CA SER A 262 -24.30 -1.10 65.06
C SER A 262 -24.76 0.08 65.92
N GLY A 263 -24.57 1.32 65.46
CA GLY A 263 -25.00 2.52 66.17
C GLY A 263 -26.51 2.61 66.31
N ILE A 264 -27.26 2.28 65.25
CA ILE A 264 -28.72 2.24 65.28
C ILE A 264 -29.21 1.13 66.22
N THR A 265 -28.65 -0.08 66.14
CA THR A 265 -29.00 -1.20 67.04
C THR A 265 -28.72 -0.84 68.50
N GLN A 266 -27.60 -0.17 68.79
CA GLN A 266 -27.24 0.24 70.14
C GLN A 266 -28.17 1.36 70.66
N SER A 267 -28.52 2.32 69.81
CA SER A 267 -29.51 3.37 70.11
C SER A 267 -30.88 2.77 70.42
N LEU A 268 -31.37 1.84 69.59
CA LEU A 268 -32.67 1.18 69.80
C LEU A 268 -32.68 0.34 71.07
N ASN A 269 -31.62 -0.42 71.34
CA ASN A 269 -31.49 -1.20 72.58
C ASN A 269 -31.38 -0.31 73.82
N SER A 270 -30.72 0.85 73.72
CA SER A 270 -30.62 1.81 74.84
C SER A 270 -31.93 2.58 75.10
N GLY A 271 -32.70 2.89 74.05
CA GLY A 271 -34.00 3.54 74.16
C GLY A 271 -35.08 2.62 74.71
N PHE A 272 -35.01 1.32 74.44
CA PHE A 272 -35.94 0.33 75.00
C PHE A 272 -35.68 0.04 76.49
N ALA A 273 -34.44 0.24 76.96
CA ALA A 273 -34.06 -0.05 78.34
C ALA A 273 -34.43 1.06 79.36
N GLN A 274 -34.88 2.24 78.94
CA GLN A 274 -35.14 3.37 79.85
C GLN A 274 -36.62 3.63 80.19
N THR A 275 -37.60 2.89 79.64
CA THR A 275 -39.03 3.20 79.86
C THR A 275 -39.89 2.11 80.51
N LEU A 276 -39.30 1.06 81.09
CA LEU A 276 -40.07 0.13 81.95
C LEU A 276 -39.34 -0.16 83.26
N ASN A 277 -39.97 0.37 84.32
CA ASN A 277 -39.73 0.23 85.75
C ASN A 277 -39.27 -1.18 86.20
N PRO A 278 -38.35 -1.33 87.18
CA PRO A 278 -38.02 -2.62 87.75
C PRO A 278 -38.93 -2.88 88.95
N ASN A 279 -40.00 -3.66 88.79
CA ASN A 279 -40.59 -4.46 89.87
C ASN A 279 -41.85 -5.18 89.38
N LEU A 280 -41.74 -6.51 89.23
CA LEU A 280 -42.50 -7.50 90.00
C LEU A 280 -42.44 -8.88 89.33
N SER A 281 -42.17 -9.88 90.18
CA SER A 281 -42.71 -11.25 90.13
C SER A 281 -42.52 -12.10 88.87
N SER A 282 -41.62 -13.07 89.01
CA SER A 282 -41.87 -14.51 88.80
C SER A 282 -43.15 -14.95 88.07
N GLY A 283 -42.95 -15.70 86.97
CA GLY A 283 -43.73 -16.90 86.66
C GLY A 283 -44.54 -16.89 85.36
N LEU A 284 -44.30 -17.93 84.54
CA LEU A 284 -45.12 -18.44 83.41
C LEU A 284 -45.02 -17.55 82.13
N THR A 285 -44.72 -18.01 80.91
CA THR A 285 -44.90 -19.31 80.25
C THR A 285 -44.06 -19.36 78.95
N GLN A 286 -44.02 -20.56 78.36
CA GLN A 286 -43.23 -21.06 77.24
C GLN A 286 -43.34 -20.36 75.86
N SER A 287 -42.33 -20.69 75.05
CA SER A 287 -42.32 -20.85 73.58
C SER A 287 -41.90 -19.65 72.72
N LEU A 288 -40.68 -19.70 72.16
CA LEU A 288 -40.39 -20.13 70.79
C LEU A 288 -38.88 -19.93 70.50
N THR A 289 -38.19 -21.02 70.17
CA THR A 289 -36.88 -21.10 69.50
C THR A 289 -37.07 -20.83 67.98
N PRO A 290 -36.06 -20.35 67.21
CA PRO A 290 -34.81 -21.08 67.02
C PRO A 290 -33.49 -20.29 66.97
N SER A 291 -32.47 -21.10 67.22
CA SER A 291 -31.04 -20.89 67.14
C SER A 291 -30.54 -20.62 65.72
N LEU A 292 -29.59 -19.69 65.57
CA LEU A 292 -28.65 -19.68 64.45
C LEU A 292 -27.24 -19.33 64.96
N THR A 293 -26.38 -20.36 65.00
CA THR A 293 -24.94 -20.30 65.19
C THR A 293 -24.19 -20.29 63.83
N PRO A 294 -22.93 -19.82 63.79
CA PRO A 294 -22.23 -19.42 62.57
C PRO A 294 -21.38 -20.55 61.96
N SER A 295 -21.22 -20.58 60.63
CA SER A 295 -20.20 -21.43 59.99
C SER A 295 -19.68 -20.84 58.67
N SER A 296 -18.36 -20.70 58.59
CA SER A 296 -17.56 -20.55 57.39
C SER A 296 -17.66 -21.77 56.46
N VAL A 297 -17.44 -21.60 55.16
CA VAL A 297 -16.59 -22.51 54.36
C VAL A 297 -16.01 -21.79 53.13
N THR A 298 -14.68 -21.79 53.06
CA THR A 298 -13.86 -21.80 51.86
C THR A 298 -13.77 -23.21 51.30
N SER A 299 -13.80 -23.39 49.98
CA SER A 299 -12.92 -24.33 49.26
C SER A 299 -13.23 -24.33 47.76
N GLY A 300 -12.22 -24.04 46.94
CA GLY A 300 -12.19 -24.50 45.56
C GLY A 300 -11.86 -25.99 45.47
N LEU A 301 -12.01 -26.57 44.27
CA LEU A 301 -11.05 -27.48 43.64
C LEU A 301 -11.47 -27.77 42.20
N SER A 302 -10.47 -28.20 41.46
CA SER A 302 -10.26 -28.31 40.01
C SER A 302 -10.79 -29.59 39.34
N SER A 303 -10.69 -29.59 38.00
CA SER A 303 -10.68 -30.73 37.04
C SER A 303 -12.08 -31.15 36.56
N GLY A 304 -12.43 -31.22 35.27
CA GLY A 304 -11.66 -31.53 34.07
C GLY A 304 -12.20 -32.86 33.52
N LEU A 305 -12.93 -32.84 32.39
CA LEU A 305 -13.09 -33.97 31.47
C LEU A 305 -13.76 -33.51 30.16
N THR A 306 -13.18 -33.99 29.07
CA THR A 306 -13.56 -33.86 27.67
C THR A 306 -14.78 -34.71 27.31
N SER A 307 -15.65 -34.22 26.41
CA SER A 307 -16.02 -34.95 25.18
C SER A 307 -16.89 -34.10 24.24
N ARG A 308 -16.64 -34.34 22.96
CA ARG A 308 -17.22 -33.79 21.73
C ARG A 308 -18.76 -33.78 21.73
N LEU A 309 -19.35 -32.85 20.97
CA LEU A 309 -20.12 -33.12 19.75
C LEU A 309 -20.45 -31.80 19.01
N THR A 310 -20.16 -31.80 17.71
CA THR A 310 -20.65 -30.89 16.66
C THR A 310 -22.18 -31.02 16.48
N PRO A 311 -22.90 -29.98 16.02
CA PRO A 311 -23.12 -29.84 14.57
C PRO A 311 -23.07 -28.41 14.01
N SER A 312 -22.77 -28.39 12.72
CA SER A 312 -22.83 -27.32 11.73
C SER A 312 -24.21 -26.70 11.56
N VAL A 313 -24.30 -25.36 11.48
CA VAL A 313 -25.26 -24.63 10.62
C VAL A 313 -24.65 -23.30 10.16
N THR A 314 -24.51 -23.14 8.84
CA THR A 314 -24.18 -21.90 8.12
C THR A 314 -25.33 -20.90 8.20
N PRO A 315 -25.06 -19.58 8.18
CA PRO A 315 -25.61 -18.83 7.05
C PRO A 315 -24.64 -17.78 6.46
N ALA A 316 -24.66 -17.71 5.14
CA ALA A 316 -24.12 -16.62 4.34
C ALA A 316 -25.02 -15.39 4.47
N TYR A 317 -24.45 -14.20 4.65
CA TYR A 317 -24.97 -12.95 4.08
C TYR A 317 -23.85 -11.89 4.04
N THR A 318 -23.65 -11.38 2.83
CA THR A 318 -22.79 -10.27 2.42
C THR A 318 -23.35 -8.92 2.89
N PRO A 319 -22.53 -7.99 3.40
CA PRO A 319 -22.90 -6.58 3.44
C PRO A 319 -22.36 -5.87 2.19
N GLY A 320 -23.27 -5.45 1.31
CA GLY A 320 -22.99 -4.49 0.24
C GLY A 320 -22.86 -3.08 0.80
N PHE A 321 -21.86 -2.35 0.34
CA PHE A 321 -21.69 -0.92 0.60
C PHE A 321 -22.59 -0.11 -0.35
N PRO A 322 -23.34 0.91 0.12
CA PRO A 322 -23.89 1.93 -0.75
C PRO A 322 -22.83 3.02 -1.01
N SER A 323 -22.56 3.29 -2.29
CA SER A 323 -21.86 4.50 -2.73
C SER A 323 -22.69 5.74 -2.39
N GLY A 324 -22.21 6.52 -1.42
CA GLY A 324 -22.75 7.83 -1.08
C GLY A 324 -21.98 8.95 -1.78
N LEU A 325 -22.69 9.71 -2.61
CA LEU A 325 -22.29 10.99 -3.19
C LEU A 325 -21.96 12.01 -2.09
N VAL A 326 -20.85 12.76 -2.22
CA VAL A 326 -20.61 14.02 -1.49
C VAL A 326 -19.91 15.01 -2.43
N PRO A 327 -20.26 16.32 -2.37
CA PRO A 327 -20.18 17.22 -3.51
C PRO A 327 -18.90 18.06 -3.59
N ASN A 328 -18.78 18.63 -4.79
CA ASN A 328 -17.89 19.67 -5.26
C ASN A 328 -17.70 20.82 -4.24
N PHE A 329 -16.45 21.05 -3.79
CA PHE A 329 -16.02 22.31 -3.19
C PHE A 329 -14.99 22.98 -4.10
N SER A 330 -15.43 24.05 -4.75
CA SER A 330 -14.60 25.04 -5.41
C SER A 330 -13.95 25.96 -4.37
N SER A 331 -12.62 26.04 -4.37
CA SER A 331 -11.89 27.24 -3.94
C SER A 331 -10.68 27.41 -4.86
N GLY A 332 -10.64 28.55 -5.52
CA GLY A 332 -9.70 28.83 -6.61
C GLY A 332 -8.35 29.29 -6.11
N VAL A 333 -7.31 28.84 -6.82
CA VAL A 333 -6.03 29.55 -6.98
C VAL A 333 -5.49 29.18 -8.38
N GLU A 334 -5.21 30.23 -9.16
CA GLU A 334 -4.33 30.30 -10.33
C GLU A 334 -4.65 29.49 -11.60
N THR A 335 -5.43 30.14 -12.47
CA THR A 335 -5.56 29.85 -13.90
C THR A 335 -4.30 30.32 -14.63
N ASN A 336 -3.34 29.43 -14.92
CA ASN A 336 -2.41 29.54 -16.06
C ASN A 336 -1.48 28.31 -16.24
N SER A 337 -1.43 27.39 -15.29
CA SER A 337 -0.64 26.13 -15.39
C SER A 337 -1.40 24.95 -16.01
N LEU A 338 -2.70 25.08 -16.28
CA LEU A 338 -3.59 24.00 -16.73
C LEU A 338 -3.84 23.94 -18.25
N GLN A 339 -3.30 24.86 -19.04
CA GLN A 339 -3.50 24.83 -20.49
C GLN A 339 -2.61 23.80 -21.21
N THR A 340 -1.53 23.33 -20.58
CA THR A 340 -0.63 22.32 -21.18
C THR A 340 -1.04 20.88 -20.91
N LEU A 341 -2.00 20.63 -20.01
CA LEU A 341 -2.54 19.29 -19.70
C LEU A 341 -3.82 18.95 -20.48
N LYS A 342 -4.31 19.87 -21.34
CA LYS A 342 -5.58 19.70 -22.05
C LYS A 342 -5.47 19.17 -23.48
N LEU A 343 -4.26 18.84 -23.96
CA LEU A 343 -4.10 17.92 -25.09
C LEU A 343 -3.65 16.56 -24.54
N MET A 344 -4.25 15.49 -25.04
CA MET A 344 -4.01 14.08 -24.72
C MET A 344 -4.97 13.42 -23.72
N GLN A 345 -6.27 13.69 -23.82
CA GLN A 345 -7.29 12.70 -23.42
C GLN A 345 -7.60 11.80 -24.61
N ILE A 346 -6.83 10.73 -24.76
CA ILE A 346 -7.15 9.66 -25.70
C ILE A 346 -8.29 8.84 -25.09
N ARG A 347 -9.43 8.78 -25.77
CA ARG A 347 -10.56 7.93 -25.38
C ARG A 347 -10.11 6.45 -25.46
N LYS A 348 -10.49 5.63 -24.48
CA LYS A 348 -10.28 4.16 -24.55
C LYS A 348 -11.36 3.54 -25.45
N PRO A 349 -11.04 2.51 -26.25
CA PRO A 349 -12.04 1.82 -27.06
C PRO A 349 -13.08 1.14 -26.15
N LEU A 350 -14.31 1.06 -26.63
CA LEU A 350 -15.42 0.46 -25.91
C LEU A 350 -15.19 -1.04 -25.71
N LEU A 351 -15.49 -1.53 -24.52
CA LEU A 351 -15.51 -2.97 -24.26
C LEU A 351 -16.74 -3.59 -24.91
N LYS A 352 -16.57 -4.75 -25.55
CA LYS A 352 -17.68 -5.49 -26.19
C LYS A 352 -18.83 -5.76 -25.21
N SER A 353 -18.54 -6.00 -23.92
CA SER A 353 -19.55 -6.17 -22.86
C SER A 353 -20.46 -4.95 -22.66
N SER A 354 -19.96 -3.74 -22.91
CA SER A 354 -20.74 -2.49 -22.81
C SER A 354 -21.75 -2.32 -23.95
N LEU A 355 -21.64 -3.13 -25.01
CA LEU A 355 -22.51 -3.08 -26.19
C LEU A 355 -23.61 -4.17 -26.15
N LEU A 356 -23.50 -5.16 -25.24
CA LEU A 356 -24.49 -6.24 -25.10
C LEU A 356 -25.81 -5.79 -24.45
N ASP A 357 -25.79 -4.72 -23.64
CA ASP A 357 -26.99 -4.21 -22.95
C ASP A 357 -27.95 -3.43 -23.86
N GLN A 358 -27.57 -3.20 -25.11
CA GLN A 358 -28.37 -2.52 -26.12
C GLN A 358 -29.00 -3.61 -27.00
N ASN A 359 -30.33 -3.76 -26.98
CA ASN A 359 -31.13 -4.73 -27.78
C ASN A 359 -30.74 -4.76 -29.28
N LEU A 360 -29.62 -5.37 -29.59
CA LEU A 360 -28.97 -5.45 -30.89
C LEU A 360 -28.64 -6.91 -31.14
N THR A 361 -28.63 -7.32 -32.40
CA THR A 361 -28.19 -8.65 -32.79
C THR A 361 -26.68 -8.79 -32.57
N GLU A 362 -26.20 -10.01 -32.36
CA GLU A 362 -24.78 -10.28 -32.10
C GLU A 362 -23.85 -9.77 -33.22
N GLU A 363 -24.35 -9.81 -34.46
CA GLU A 363 -23.68 -9.28 -35.65
C GLU A 363 -23.56 -7.75 -35.61
N GLU A 364 -24.61 -7.03 -35.18
CA GLU A 364 -24.60 -5.58 -35.03
C GLU A 364 -23.67 -5.11 -33.88
N VAL A 365 -23.62 -5.88 -32.79
CA VAL A 365 -22.68 -5.65 -31.68
C VAL A 365 -21.24 -5.82 -32.14
N ASN A 366 -20.95 -6.88 -32.91
CA ASN A 366 -19.63 -7.11 -33.48
C ASN A 366 -19.23 -6.01 -34.45
N MET A 367 -20.13 -5.58 -35.33
CA MET A 367 -19.85 -4.50 -36.28
C MET A 367 -19.57 -3.17 -35.58
N LYS A 368 -20.34 -2.81 -34.54
CA LYS A 368 -20.09 -1.59 -33.77
C LYS A 368 -18.78 -1.64 -32.97
N PHE A 369 -18.44 -2.79 -32.41
CA PHE A 369 -17.17 -2.97 -31.70
C PHE A 369 -15.97 -2.83 -32.64
N VAL A 370 -16.02 -3.48 -33.80
CA VAL A 370 -14.96 -3.38 -34.82
C VAL A 370 -14.84 -1.95 -35.34
N GLN A 371 -15.96 -1.27 -35.58
CA GLN A 371 -15.94 0.12 -36.03
C GLN A 371 -15.34 1.08 -34.99
N ASP A 372 -15.65 0.90 -33.69
CA ASP A 372 -15.07 1.71 -32.61
C ASP A 372 -13.56 1.46 -32.47
N LEU A 373 -13.12 0.19 -32.62
CA LEU A 373 -11.70 -0.15 -32.64
C LEU A 373 -10.97 0.47 -33.83
N LEU A 374 -11.55 0.42 -35.04
CA LEU A 374 -10.94 1.03 -36.23
C LEU A 374 -10.81 2.54 -36.08
N ASN A 375 -11.87 3.21 -35.61
CA ASN A 375 -11.85 4.65 -35.36
C ASN A 375 -10.82 5.02 -34.29
N TRP A 376 -10.70 4.23 -33.22
CA TRP A 376 -9.69 4.44 -32.19
C TRP A 376 -8.27 4.24 -32.73
N VAL A 377 -8.05 3.22 -33.56
CA VAL A 377 -6.75 2.98 -34.22
C VAL A 377 -6.38 4.13 -35.14
N ASP A 378 -7.32 4.67 -35.91
CA ASP A 378 -7.09 5.83 -36.79
C ASP A 378 -6.76 7.09 -35.99
N GLU A 379 -7.48 7.37 -34.90
CA GLU A 379 -7.16 8.46 -33.98
C GLU A 379 -5.74 8.31 -33.38
N MET A 380 -5.32 7.08 -33.10
CA MET A 380 -3.97 6.76 -32.60
C MET A 380 -2.88 6.93 -33.65
N GLN A 381 -3.16 6.57 -34.90
CA GLN A 381 -2.21 6.75 -36.01
C GLN A 381 -1.97 8.23 -36.30
N VAL A 382 -3.02 9.06 -36.26
CA VAL A 382 -2.93 10.51 -36.52
C VAL A 382 -2.13 11.25 -35.44
N GLN A 383 -2.22 10.84 -34.17
CA GLN A 383 -1.51 11.52 -33.06
C GLN A 383 -0.07 11.01 -32.80
N HIS A 384 0.27 9.77 -33.16
CA HIS A 384 1.54 9.15 -32.73
C HIS A 384 2.38 8.49 -33.82
N GLY A 385 1.88 8.41 -35.07
CA GLY A 385 2.56 7.78 -36.18
C GLY A 385 2.65 6.25 -36.07
N PRO A 386 2.79 5.53 -37.19
CA PRO A 386 2.62 4.08 -37.26
C PRO A 386 3.66 3.27 -36.45
N HIS A 387 4.81 3.85 -36.09
CA HIS A 387 5.87 3.13 -35.37
C HIS A 387 5.71 3.07 -33.84
N ARG A 388 4.89 3.93 -33.21
CA ARG A 388 4.67 3.90 -31.75
C ARG A 388 3.60 2.91 -31.27
N MET A 389 2.84 2.29 -32.19
CA MET A 389 1.76 1.36 -31.82
C MET A 389 2.26 0.00 -31.32
N GLY A 390 3.42 -0.49 -31.79
CA GLY A 390 3.93 -1.82 -31.45
C GLY A 390 4.20 -2.04 -29.94
N ILE A 391 4.47 -0.96 -29.20
CA ILE A 391 4.82 -1.02 -27.77
C ILE A 391 3.57 -1.03 -26.87
N ARG A 392 2.42 -0.54 -27.36
CA ARG A 392 1.16 -0.49 -26.58
C ARG A 392 0.20 -1.66 -26.84
N PHE A 393 0.26 -2.30 -28.01
CA PHE A 393 -0.55 -3.51 -28.28
C PHE A 393 -0.18 -4.70 -27.37
N ALA A 394 1.03 -4.74 -26.80
CA ALA A 394 1.42 -5.74 -25.80
C ALA A 394 0.85 -5.49 -24.39
N LYS A 395 0.11 -4.39 -24.18
CA LYS A 395 -0.49 -4.00 -22.89
C LYS A 395 -2.03 -4.01 -22.88
N CYS A 396 -2.68 -4.44 -23.95
CA CYS A 396 -4.14 -4.64 -24.01
C CYS A 396 -4.51 -6.11 -23.98
#